data_AF-A0A803R3C3-F1
#
_entry.id   AF-A0A803R3C3-F1
#
_cell.length_a   1.000
_cell.length_b   1.000
_cell.length_c   1.000
_cell.angle_alpha   90.00
_cell.angle_beta   90.00
_cell.angle_gamma   90.00
#
_symmetry.space_group_name_H-M   'P 1'
#
loop_
_entity.id
_entity.type
_entity.pdbx_description
1 polymer ?
#
loop_
_entity_poly.entity_id
_entity_poly.type
_entity_poly.pdbx_seq_one_letter_code
_entity_poly.pdbx_strand_id
1 'polypeptide(L)'
;MYYANADLLMAFHCDHQVSYRYKYKFLRATTSNIPGSVVRENRGSKLTIGRGGLLKVQHLVSVARASTAHPHVDSAGYQQPSRIAYIEFFVKPEEDEDS
;
A
#
# COMPACT_ATOMS: atom_id res chain seq x y z
N MET A 1 -21.84 -8.31 -14.00
CA MET A 1 -21.82 -7.77 -12.62
C MET A 1 -20.42 -7.98 -12.05
N TYR A 2 -19.55 -6.96 -12.12
CA TYR A 2 -18.13 -7.04 -11.70
C TYR A 2 -17.80 -5.94 -10.67
N TYR A 3 -18.60 -5.85 -9.61
CA TYR A 3 -18.31 -4.96 -8.48
C TYR A 3 -18.72 -5.64 -7.17
N ALA A 4 -18.19 -6.84 -6.92
CA ALA A 4 -18.40 -7.54 -5.64
C ALA A 4 -17.71 -6.84 -4.44
N ASN A 5 -16.99 -5.75 -4.70
CA ASN A 5 -16.04 -5.12 -3.79
C ASN A 5 -16.11 -3.58 -3.81
N ALA A 6 -17.21 -2.99 -4.29
CA ALA A 6 -17.35 -1.53 -4.32
C ALA A 6 -17.21 -0.92 -2.91
N ASP A 7 -17.64 -1.64 -1.88
CA ASP A 7 -17.53 -1.24 -0.47
C ASP A 7 -16.09 -1.21 0.06
N LEU A 8 -15.13 -1.79 -0.67
CA LEU A 8 -13.69 -1.73 -0.34
C LEU A 8 -13.02 -0.45 -0.87
N LEU A 9 -13.70 0.31 -1.75
CA LEU A 9 -13.19 1.57 -2.28
C LEU A 9 -13.50 2.70 -1.29
N MET A 10 -12.50 3.11 -0.51
CA MET A 10 -12.64 4.25 0.40
C MET A 10 -12.78 5.59 -0.35
N ALA A 11 -12.18 5.71 -1.53
CA ALA A 11 -12.28 6.88 -2.40
C ALA A 11 -11.85 6.51 -3.83
N PHE A 12 -12.50 7.11 -4.83
CA PHE A 12 -12.14 6.98 -6.23
C PHE A 12 -12.16 8.36 -6.91
N HIS A 13 -11.08 8.70 -7.62
CA HIS A 13 -10.94 9.97 -8.30
C HIS A 13 -10.08 9.78 -9.56
N CYS A 14 -10.68 10.09 -10.71
CA CYS A 14 -10.03 10.03 -12.02
C CYS A 14 -10.46 11.26 -12.84
N ASP A 15 -9.49 12.09 -13.20
CA ASP A 15 -9.75 13.31 -14.00
C ASP A 15 -10.00 13.00 -15.49
N HIS A 16 -9.46 11.88 -15.97
CA HIS A 16 -9.53 11.45 -17.36
C HIS A 16 -9.44 9.93 -17.47
N GLN A 17 -9.95 9.40 -18.57
CA GLN A 17 -9.85 7.97 -18.87
C GLN A 17 -8.44 7.62 -19.32
N VAL A 18 -7.87 6.58 -18.70
CA VAL A 18 -6.54 6.05 -19.02
C VAL A 18 -6.56 4.52 -19.02
N SER A 19 -5.66 3.91 -19.79
CA SER A 19 -5.44 2.47 -19.81
C SER A 19 -3.95 2.20 -19.98
N TYR A 20 -3.36 1.48 -19.03
CA TYR A 20 -1.94 1.10 -19.03
C TYR A 20 -1.80 -0.39 -18.71
N ARG A 21 -0.78 -1.01 -19.31
CA ARG A 21 -0.43 -2.41 -19.06
C ARG A 21 0.79 -2.47 -18.17
N TYR A 22 0.85 -3.47 -17.29
CA TYR A 22 1.97 -3.67 -16.38
C TYR A 22 2.32 -5.16 -16.32
N LYS A 23 3.62 -5.48 -16.32
CA LYS A 23 4.07 -6.86 -16.16
C LYS A 23 3.64 -7.37 -14.78
N TYR A 24 2.87 -8.46 -14.77
CA TYR A 24 2.32 -9.03 -13.54
C TYR A 24 3.38 -9.29 -12.46
N LYS A 25 4.60 -9.70 -12.83
CA LYS A 25 5.70 -9.93 -11.88
C LYS A 25 6.02 -8.70 -11.02
N PHE A 26 5.89 -7.49 -11.57
CA PHE A 26 6.14 -6.25 -10.83
C PHE A 26 4.95 -5.85 -9.98
N LEU A 27 3.72 -6.07 -10.46
CA LEU A 27 2.51 -5.89 -9.66
C LEU A 27 2.52 -6.81 -8.44
N ARG A 28 2.84 -8.09 -8.64
CA ARG A 28 2.93 -9.09 -7.56
C ARG A 28 3.95 -8.67 -6.50
N ALA A 29 5.10 -8.13 -6.90
CA ALA A 29 6.13 -7.68 -5.98
C ALA A 29 5.65 -6.55 -5.04
N THR A 30 4.66 -5.75 -5.44
CA THR A 30 4.11 -4.67 -4.58
C THR A 30 3.39 -5.21 -3.34
N THR A 31 2.92 -6.46 -3.38
CA THR A 31 2.25 -7.09 -2.24
C THR A 31 3.07 -8.21 -1.63
N SER A 32 3.71 -9.06 -2.44
CA SER A 32 4.41 -10.26 -1.97
C SER A 32 5.72 -9.98 -1.24
N ASN A 33 6.36 -8.84 -1.51
CA ASN A 33 7.63 -8.48 -0.85
C ASN A 33 7.43 -7.82 0.52
N ILE A 34 6.19 -7.51 0.88
CA ILE A 34 5.87 -6.96 2.20
C ILE A 34 5.76 -8.14 3.20
N PRO A 35 6.47 -8.10 4.34
CA PRO A 35 6.33 -9.13 5.36
C PRO A 35 4.87 -9.30 5.80
N GLY A 36 4.40 -10.54 5.98
CA GLY A 36 3.00 -10.81 6.32
C GLY A 36 2.52 -10.13 7.62
N SER A 37 3.43 -9.91 8.57
CA SER A 37 3.16 -9.12 9.79
C SER A 37 2.80 -7.66 9.48
N VAL A 38 3.43 -7.07 8.47
CA VAL A 38 3.18 -5.70 8.02
C VAL A 38 1.91 -5.63 7.16
N VAL A 39 1.65 -6.66 6.35
CA VAL A 39 0.40 -6.77 5.56
C VAL A 39 -0.82 -6.81 6.48
N ARG A 40 -0.75 -7.53 7.62
CA ARG A 40 -1.83 -7.58 8.62
C ARG A 40 -2.15 -6.22 9.25
N GLU A 41 -1.15 -5.35 9.34
CA GLU A 41 -1.30 -4.00 9.89
C GLU A 41 -1.62 -2.95 8.81
N ASN A 42 -1.90 -3.40 7.58
CA ASN A 42 -2.31 -2.54 6.48
C ASN A 42 -3.71 -1.98 6.77
N ARG A 43 -3.80 -0.64 6.83
CA ARG A 43 -5.06 0.08 7.06
C ARG A 43 -5.69 0.61 5.78
N GLY A 44 -5.07 0.35 4.63
CA GLY A 44 -5.50 0.84 3.34
C GLY A 44 -4.36 0.86 2.33
N SER A 45 -4.72 0.75 1.06
CA SER A 45 -3.78 0.89 -0.05
C SER A 45 -4.32 1.91 -1.05
N LYS A 46 -3.46 2.83 -1.47
CA LYS A 46 -3.78 3.85 -2.47
C LYS A 46 -3.02 3.55 -3.75
N LEU A 47 -3.72 3.54 -4.86
CA LEU A 47 -3.14 3.46 -6.19
C LEU A 47 -3.23 4.83 -6.86
N THR A 48 -2.19 5.24 -7.56
CA THR A 48 -2.18 6.50 -8.32
C THR A 48 -1.44 6.28 -9.62
N ILE A 49 -2.07 6.66 -10.73
CA ILE A 49 -1.45 6.64 -12.05
C ILE A 49 -0.88 8.04 -12.29
N GLY A 50 0.46 8.13 -12.33
CA GLY A 50 1.18 9.36 -12.62
C GLY A 50 1.35 9.61 -14.12
N ARG A 51 2.15 10.61 -14.46
CA ARG A 51 2.51 10.92 -15.85
C ARG A 51 3.19 9.72 -16.51
N GLY A 52 2.90 9.52 -17.80
CA GLY A 52 3.46 8.41 -18.58
C GLY A 52 3.06 7.02 -18.07
N GLY A 53 1.95 6.92 -17.33
CA GLY A 53 1.44 5.65 -16.81
C GLY A 53 2.21 5.06 -15.64
N LEU A 54 3.09 5.83 -14.98
CA LEU A 54 3.81 5.34 -13.80
C LEU A 54 2.81 5.02 -12.68
N LEU A 55 2.70 3.75 -12.30
CA LEU A 55 1.83 3.33 -11.21
C LEU A 55 2.54 3.48 -9.88
N LYS A 56 2.01 4.32 -9.00
CA LYS A 56 2.38 4.40 -7.59
C LYS A 56 1.41 3.56 -6.76
N VAL A 57 1.94 2.59 -6.00
CA VAL A 57 1.19 1.80 -5.01
C VAL A 57 1.69 2.18 -3.63
N GLN A 58 0.80 2.68 -2.77
CA GLN A 58 1.13 3.16 -1.43
C GLN A 58 0.32 2.37 -0.39
N HIS A 59 1.01 1.64 0.46
CA HIS A 59 0.43 0.87 1.56
C HIS A 59 0.57 1.63 2.87
N LEU A 60 -0.55 1.95 3.52
CA LEU A 60 -0.61 2.58 4.84
C LEU A 60 -0.52 1.48 5.91
N VAL A 61 0.55 1.47 6.70
CA VAL A 61 0.79 0.41 7.70
C VAL A 61 0.98 0.99 9.09
N SER A 62 0.44 0.29 10.08
CA SER A 62 0.66 0.55 11.50
C SER A 62 1.89 -0.23 11.96
N VAL A 63 2.90 0.47 12.47
CA VAL A 63 4.14 -0.12 12.96
C VAL A 63 4.12 -0.10 14.49
N ALA A 64 4.14 -1.29 15.07
CA ALA A 64 4.36 -1.44 16.50
C ALA A 64 5.78 -0.95 16.85
N ARG A 65 5.90 -0.13 17.90
CA ARG A 65 7.21 0.30 18.37
C ARG A 65 7.92 -0.93 18.95
N ALA A 66 9.10 -1.27 18.44
CA ALA A 66 9.92 -2.31 19.05
C ALA A 66 10.21 -1.88 20.50
N SER A 67 9.68 -2.61 21.47
CA SER A 67 9.88 -2.36 22.89
C SER A 67 11.26 -2.85 23.31
N THR A 68 12.31 -2.21 22.81
CA THR A 68 13.66 -2.34 23.37
C THR A 68 13.79 -1.36 24.53
N ALA A 69 13.25 -1.72 25.70
CA ALA A 69 13.72 -1.30 27.02
C ALA A 69 12.71 -1.75 28.08
N HIS A 70 13.09 -2.83 28.78
CA HIS A 70 12.68 -3.25 30.12
C HIS A 70 11.18 -3.46 30.45
N PRO A 71 10.86 -4.51 31.22
CA PRO A 71 9.55 -4.64 31.85
C PRO A 71 9.48 -3.69 33.05
N HIS A 72 9.40 -2.38 32.82
CA HIS A 72 8.92 -1.47 33.86
C HIS A 72 7.41 -1.28 33.65
N VAL A 73 6.66 -2.05 34.43
CA VAL A 73 5.23 -1.82 34.65
C VAL A 73 5.10 -0.54 35.46
N ASP A 74 5.09 0.60 34.80
CA ASP A 74 4.52 1.81 35.40
C ASP A 74 3.00 1.65 35.41
N SER A 75 2.41 1.74 36.60
CA SER A 75 0.98 1.54 36.88
C SER A 75 0.05 2.65 36.31
N ALA A 76 0.40 3.23 35.17
CA ALA A 76 -0.45 4.14 34.41
C ALA A 76 -0.57 3.57 32.98
N GLY A 77 -1.72 2.96 32.68
CA GLY A 77 -2.00 2.17 31.47
C GLY A 77 -2.00 2.92 30.13
N TYR A 78 -0.98 3.73 29.84
CA TYR A 78 -0.79 4.35 28.54
C TYR A 78 -0.09 3.35 27.60
N GLN A 79 -0.90 2.58 26.85
CA GLN A 79 -0.40 1.95 25.63
C GLN A 79 0.13 3.05 24.70
N GLN A 80 1.42 3.04 24.39
CA GLN A 80 1.97 4.00 23.44
C GLN A 80 1.31 3.82 22.06
N PRO A 81 0.85 4.90 21.40
CA PRO A 81 0.13 4.80 20.15
C PRO A 81 1.01 4.23 19.03
N SER A 82 0.43 3.38 18.18
CA SER A 82 1.14 2.81 17.04
C SER A 82 1.56 3.91 16.05
N ARG A 83 2.77 3.78 15.48
CA ARG A 83 3.26 4.74 14.48
C ARG A 83 2.72 4.38 13.11
N ILE A 84 2.41 5.38 12.29
CA ILE A 84 1.97 5.16 10.91
C ILE A 84 3.18 5.29 9.99
N ALA A 85 3.30 4.39 9.03
CA ALA A 85 4.30 4.44 7.96
C ALA A 85 3.66 4.14 6.60
N TYR A 86 4.39 4.52 5.54
CA TYR A 86 4.03 4.20 4.16
C TYR A 86 5.10 3.33 3.53
N ILE A 87 4.67 2.28 2.83
CA ILE A 87 5.51 1.52 1.91
C ILE A 87 5.05 1.87 0.50
N GLU A 88 5.99 2.35 -0.32
CA GLU A 88 5.69 2.85 -1.66
C GLU A 88 6.42 2.02 -2.72
N PHE A 89 5.69 1.68 -3.78
CA PHE A 89 6.22 1.05 -4.99
C PHE A 89 5.92 1.93 -6.20
N PHE A 90 6.86 1.96 -7.14
CA PHE A 90 6.72 2.65 -8.41
C PHE A 90 6.93 1.64 -9.53
N VAL A 91 5.91 1.45 -10.38
CA VAL A 91 5.90 0.45 -11.44
C VAL A 91 5.73 1.15 -12.77
N LYS A 92 6.74 1.02 -13.65
CA LYS A 92 6.68 1.52 -15.02
C LYS A 92 5.69 0.65 -15.83
N PRO A 93 4.85 1.24 -16.69
CA PRO A 93 4.02 0.46 -17.60
C PRO A 93 4.89 -0.30 -18.60
N GLU A 94 4.29 -1.29 -19.24
CA GLU A 94 4.83 -1.89 -20.46
C GLU A 94 4.91 -0.81 -21.55
N GLU A 95 6.05 -0.75 -22.23
CA GLU A 95 6.16 -0.04 -23.50
C GLU A 95 5.66 -1.00 -24.57
N ASP A 96 4.80 -0.55 -25.47
CA ASP A 96 4.46 -1.32 -26.65
C ASP A 96 5.75 -1.43 -27.48
N GLU A 97 6.25 -2.65 -27.71
CA GLU A 97 7.47 -2.90 -28.50
C GLU A 97 7.27 -2.61 -30.01
N ASP A 98 6.08 -2.12 -30.41
CA ASP A 98 5.69 -1.82 -31.78
C ASP A 98 5.51 -0.29 -32.00
N SER A 99 6.59 0.49 -31.86
CA SER A 99 6.65 1.89 -32.30
C SER A 99 7.96 2.18 -33.03
#